data_AF-A0A6A4VE65-F1
#
_entry.id   AF-A0A6A4VE65-F1
#
_cell.length_a   1.000
_cell.length_b   1.000
_cell.length_c   1.000
_cell.angle_alpha   90.00
_cell.angle_beta   90.00
_cell.angle_gamma   90.00
#
_symmetry.space_group_name_H-M   'P 1'
#
loop_
_entity.id
_entity.type
_entity.pdbx_description
1 polymer ?
#
loop_
_entity_poly.entity_id
_entity_poly.type
_entity_poly.pdbx_seq_one_letter_code
_entity_poly.pdbx_strand_id
1 'polypeptide(L)'
;MLLSTRPIRWPVGAAQCAGRLWRGAHLTLCSQPPPTDAARRRRQLREAFAEQERLLLTQLRIEELSEAERTAHEAHQRAVEAGHFTYDDPETGLRVLTRLRHFLRGQCCGNACRHCVYGHEAVPESVRARRRFNSAFWVDAPPPSDERDRALPSDDPEDVDFV
;
A
#
# COMPACT_ATOMS: atom_id res chain seq x y z
N MET A 1 -5.62 31.37 53.22
CA MET A 1 -6.00 30.43 52.15
C MET A 1 -4.76 29.64 51.76
N LEU A 2 -4.55 28.48 52.39
CA LEU A 2 -3.39 27.61 52.16
C LEU A 2 -3.79 26.55 51.11
N LEU A 3 -3.22 26.64 49.91
CA LEU A 3 -3.41 25.68 48.84
C LEU A 3 -2.70 24.36 49.20
N SER A 4 -3.48 23.39 49.64
CA SER A 4 -3.05 22.02 49.91
C SER A 4 -2.75 21.30 48.59
N THR A 5 -1.49 21.23 48.19
CA THR A 5 -1.05 20.37 47.08
C THR A 5 -0.91 18.94 47.59
N ARG A 6 -1.98 18.14 47.44
CA ARG A 6 -1.89 16.69 47.62
C ARG A 6 -1.16 16.09 46.41
N PRO A 7 -0.06 15.34 46.60
CA PRO A 7 0.59 14.68 45.48
C PRO A 7 -0.31 13.58 44.92
N ILE A 8 -0.47 13.57 43.60
CA ILE A 8 -1.18 12.53 42.85
C ILE A 8 -0.35 11.25 42.95
N ARG A 9 -0.79 10.29 43.78
CA ARG A 9 -0.25 8.92 43.76
C ARG A 9 -0.78 8.20 42.53
N TRP A 10 0.07 8.02 41.53
CA TRP A 10 -0.13 7.02 40.49
C TRP A 10 -0.04 5.62 41.11
N PRO A 11 -0.95 4.68 40.81
CA PRO A 11 -0.71 3.30 41.16
C PRO A 11 0.44 2.80 40.29
N VAL A 12 1.62 2.70 40.89
CA VAL A 12 2.68 1.83 40.40
C VAL A 12 2.11 0.41 40.40
N GLY A 13 1.62 -0.01 39.23
CA GLY A 13 1.37 -1.41 38.94
C GLY A 13 2.68 -2.15 39.14
N ALA A 14 2.76 -2.86 40.27
CA ALA A 14 3.89 -3.69 40.63
C ALA A 14 4.02 -4.84 39.63
N ALA A 15 4.82 -4.65 38.58
CA ALA A 15 5.52 -5.75 37.96
C ALA A 15 6.60 -6.19 38.96
N GLN A 16 6.26 -7.17 39.80
CA GLN A 16 7.22 -7.86 40.66
C GLN A 16 8.16 -8.68 39.76
N CYS A 17 9.18 -8.03 39.20
CA CYS A 17 10.40 -8.73 38.82
C CYS A 17 11.29 -8.75 40.06
N ALA A 18 11.10 -9.76 40.90
CA ALA A 18 11.97 -10.02 42.04
C ALA A 18 13.40 -10.23 41.52
N GLY A 19 14.33 -9.40 41.99
CA GLY A 19 15.72 -9.44 41.59
C GLY A 19 16.41 -10.77 41.89
N ARG A 20 17.41 -11.10 41.08
CA ARG A 20 18.52 -11.96 41.50
C ARG A 20 19.79 -11.53 40.77
N LEU A 21 20.88 -11.51 41.53
CA LEU A 21 22.18 -11.01 41.12
C LEU A 21 22.74 -11.80 39.94
N TRP A 22 23.30 -11.07 38.97
CA TRP A 22 24.04 -11.59 37.83
C TRP A 22 25.34 -12.28 38.29
N ARG A 23 25.30 -13.61 38.42
CA ARG A 23 26.43 -14.50 38.12
C ARG A 23 25.87 -15.78 37.51
N GLY A 24 26.34 -16.13 36.31
CA GLY A 24 26.02 -17.38 35.63
C GLY A 24 25.04 -17.20 34.46
N ALA A 25 25.52 -17.52 33.26
CA ALA A 25 24.72 -17.61 32.05
C ALA A 25 23.72 -18.77 32.19
N HIS A 26 22.52 -18.48 32.65
CA HIS A 26 21.35 -19.30 32.38
C HIS A 26 20.40 -18.46 31.53
N LEU A 27 20.22 -18.90 30.28
CA LEU A 27 19.10 -18.50 29.45
C LEU A 27 17.82 -18.90 30.19
N THR A 28 17.31 -18.00 31.03
CA THR A 28 15.95 -18.11 31.53
C THR A 28 15.07 -17.98 30.30
N LEU A 29 14.59 -19.12 29.78
CA LEU A 29 13.38 -19.15 28.97
C LEU A 29 12.29 -18.57 29.89
N CYS A 30 12.11 -17.26 29.86
CA CYS A 30 10.85 -16.66 30.27
C CYS A 30 9.82 -17.30 29.35
N SER A 31 9.08 -18.27 29.89
CA SER A 31 7.91 -18.85 29.26
C SER A 31 6.95 -17.70 29.00
N GLN A 32 7.01 -17.16 27.78
CA GLN A 32 6.12 -16.09 27.40
C GLN A 32 4.69 -16.59 27.55
N PRO A 33 3.78 -15.77 28.09
CA PRO A 33 2.38 -16.16 28.15
C PRO A 33 1.87 -16.43 26.72
N PRO A 34 0.90 -17.36 26.56
CA PRO A 34 0.36 -17.67 25.24
C PRO A 34 -0.22 -16.40 24.59
N PRO A 35 -0.11 -16.26 23.26
CA PRO A 35 -0.54 -15.04 22.57
C PRO A 35 -2.06 -14.83 22.70
N THR A 36 -2.47 -13.59 22.91
CA THR A 36 -3.88 -13.17 22.97
C THR A 36 -4.59 -13.35 21.62
N ASP A 37 -5.93 -13.35 21.63
CA ASP A 37 -6.72 -13.39 20.38
C ASP A 37 -6.36 -12.27 19.40
N ALA A 38 -6.11 -11.06 19.90
CA ALA A 38 -5.70 -9.93 19.06
C ALA A 38 -4.32 -10.16 18.43
N ALA A 39 -3.37 -10.76 19.16
CA ALA A 39 -2.06 -11.12 18.63
C ALA A 39 -2.16 -12.22 17.57
N ARG A 40 -3.00 -13.25 17.82
CA ARG A 40 -3.30 -14.31 16.84
C ARG A 40 -3.93 -13.75 15.56
N ARG A 41 -4.96 -12.91 15.67
CA ARG A 41 -5.62 -12.26 14.52
C ARG A 41 -4.65 -11.41 13.72
N ARG A 42 -3.78 -10.64 14.37
CA ARG A 42 -2.75 -9.83 13.68
C ARG A 42 -1.77 -10.70 12.91
N ARG A 43 -1.35 -11.84 13.48
CA ARG A 43 -0.48 -12.81 12.80
C ARG A 43 -1.18 -13.39 11.56
N GLN A 44 -2.42 -13.83 11.71
CA GLN A 44 -3.23 -14.35 10.60
C GLN A 44 -3.41 -13.33 9.48
N LEU A 45 -3.69 -12.07 9.81
CA LEU A 45 -3.81 -10.99 8.80
C LEU A 45 -2.50 -10.76 8.04
N ARG A 46 -1.35 -10.81 8.73
CA ARG A 46 -0.03 -10.70 8.08
C ARG A 46 0.24 -11.88 7.15
N GLU A 47 -0.07 -13.09 7.58
CA GLU A 47 0.09 -14.30 6.78
C GLU A 47 -0.82 -14.27 5.54
N ALA A 48 -2.09 -13.91 5.71
CA ALA A 48 -3.04 -13.78 4.62
C ALA A 48 -2.63 -12.69 3.62
N PHE A 49 -2.14 -11.54 4.10
CA PHE A 49 -1.61 -10.50 3.21
C PHE A 49 -0.39 -10.98 2.44
N ALA A 50 0.57 -11.64 3.11
CA ALA A 50 1.77 -12.17 2.48
C ALA A 50 1.45 -13.23 1.41
N GLU A 51 0.45 -14.09 1.67
CA GLU A 51 -0.02 -15.06 0.69
C GLU A 51 -0.65 -14.38 -0.52
N GLN A 52 -1.52 -13.39 -0.31
CA GLN A 52 -2.12 -12.62 -1.39
C GLN A 52 -1.06 -11.90 -2.24
N GLU A 53 -0.05 -11.32 -1.60
CA GLU A 53 1.07 -10.66 -2.26
C GLU A 53 1.86 -11.65 -3.13
N ARG A 54 2.15 -12.85 -2.60
CA ARG A 54 2.81 -13.93 -3.34
C ARG A 54 2.01 -14.35 -4.58
N LEU A 55 0.69 -14.47 -4.47
CA LEU A 55 -0.17 -14.83 -5.60
C LEU A 55 -0.15 -13.76 -6.69
N LEU A 56 -0.22 -12.48 -6.31
CA LEU A 56 -0.14 -11.37 -7.26
C LEU A 56 1.22 -11.31 -7.96
N LEU A 57 2.32 -11.47 -7.22
CA LEU A 57 3.67 -11.48 -7.80
C LEU A 57 3.92 -12.67 -8.72
N THR A 58 3.23 -13.79 -8.51
CA THR A 58 3.31 -14.96 -9.40
C THR A 58 2.69 -14.68 -10.79
N GLN A 59 1.73 -13.77 -10.86
CA GLN A 59 1.03 -13.40 -12.10
C GLN A 59 1.66 -12.17 -12.79
N LEU A 60 2.68 -11.58 -12.18
CA LEU A 60 3.38 -10.40 -12.66
C LEU A 60 4.18 -10.76 -13.92
N ARG A 61 3.96 -10.00 -15.01
CA ARG A 61 4.70 -10.14 -16.27
C ARG A 61 5.61 -8.93 -16.43
N ILE A 62 6.77 -8.97 -15.77
CA ILE A 62 7.69 -7.83 -15.65
C ILE A 62 8.19 -7.37 -17.03
N GLU A 63 8.36 -8.32 -17.94
CA GLU A 63 8.89 -8.10 -19.29
C GLU A 63 7.94 -7.27 -20.17
N GLU A 64 6.64 -7.26 -19.85
CA GLU A 64 5.62 -6.51 -20.58
C GLU A 64 5.42 -5.08 -20.06
N LEU A 65 6.05 -4.74 -18.93
CA LEU A 65 5.96 -3.42 -18.34
C LEU A 65 6.94 -2.45 -19.03
N SER A 66 6.57 -1.19 -19.17
CA SER A 66 7.50 -0.12 -19.51
C SER A 66 8.48 0.15 -18.37
N GLU A 67 9.55 0.89 -18.63
CA GLU A 67 10.52 1.27 -17.61
C GLU A 67 9.90 2.10 -16.47
N ALA A 68 9.00 3.03 -16.81
CA ALA A 68 8.26 3.81 -15.83
C ALA A 68 7.36 2.91 -14.95
N GLU A 69 6.64 1.96 -15.57
CA GLU A 69 5.77 1.04 -14.83
C GLU A 69 6.56 0.10 -13.91
N ARG A 70 7.73 -0.39 -14.35
CA ARG A 70 8.64 -1.16 -13.50
C ARG A 70 9.10 -0.35 -12.29
N THR A 71 9.51 0.89 -12.52
CA THR A 71 9.99 1.78 -11.43
C THR A 71 8.88 2.05 -10.41
N ALA A 72 7.64 2.29 -10.87
CA ALA A 72 6.48 2.45 -10.01
C ALA A 72 6.14 1.16 -9.23
N HIS A 73 6.27 -0.01 -9.87
CA HIS A 73 6.09 -1.30 -9.24
C HIS A 73 7.13 -1.55 -8.14
N GLU A 74 8.41 -1.28 -8.39
CA GLU A 74 9.46 -1.44 -7.39
C GLU A 74 9.29 -0.48 -6.20
N ALA A 75 8.93 0.79 -6.46
CA ALA A 75 8.65 1.76 -5.40
C ALA A 75 7.49 1.29 -4.51
N HIS A 76 6.45 0.73 -5.14
CA HIS A 76 5.34 0.10 -4.44
C HIS A 76 5.80 -1.10 -3.60
N GLN A 77 6.59 -2.02 -4.17
CA GLN A 77 7.08 -3.22 -3.47
C GLN A 77 7.88 -2.83 -2.22
N ARG A 78 8.81 -1.88 -2.34
CA ARG A 78 9.58 -1.36 -1.20
C ARG A 78 8.68 -0.81 -0.09
N ALA A 79 7.62 -0.08 -0.46
CA ALA A 79 6.66 0.43 0.51
C ALA A 79 5.86 -0.70 1.19
N VAL A 80 5.45 -1.73 0.45
CA VAL A 80 4.75 -2.90 1.00
C VAL A 80 5.65 -3.69 1.96
N GLU A 81 6.90 -3.93 1.60
CA GLU A 81 7.90 -4.61 2.44
C GLU A 81 8.19 -3.83 3.73
N ALA A 82 8.25 -2.49 3.65
CA ALA A 82 8.37 -1.61 4.81
C ALA A 82 7.06 -1.51 5.65
N GLY A 83 5.96 -2.09 5.19
CA GLY A 83 4.65 -2.00 5.85
C GLY A 83 3.99 -0.63 5.72
N HIS A 84 4.41 0.19 4.76
CA HIS A 84 3.83 1.51 4.50
C HIS A 84 2.50 1.39 3.72
N PHE A 85 1.56 2.28 4.05
CA PHE A 85 0.25 2.34 3.38
C PHE A 85 0.24 3.16 2.09
N THR A 86 1.29 3.93 1.84
CA THR A 86 1.42 4.80 0.67
C THR A 86 2.86 4.84 0.19
N TYR A 87 3.04 5.13 -1.09
CA TYR A 87 4.32 5.52 -1.69
C TYR A 87 4.11 6.73 -2.60
N ASP A 88 5.17 7.48 -2.85
CA ASP A 88 5.15 8.56 -3.84
C ASP A 88 5.60 7.97 -5.18
N ASP A 89 4.76 8.13 -6.19
CA ASP A 89 4.94 7.53 -7.50
C ASP A 89 5.96 8.33 -8.33
N PRO A 90 7.09 7.72 -8.77
CA PRO A 90 8.15 8.43 -9.47
C PRO A 90 7.73 9.00 -10.83
N GLU A 91 6.72 8.42 -11.46
CA GLU A 91 6.22 8.87 -12.76
C GLU A 91 5.25 10.04 -12.61
N THR A 92 4.18 9.85 -11.83
CA THR A 92 3.09 10.85 -11.72
C THR A 92 3.34 11.90 -10.64
N GLY A 93 4.28 11.67 -9.72
CA GLY A 93 4.49 12.49 -8.53
C GLY A 93 3.36 12.40 -7.49
N LEU A 94 2.38 11.52 -7.69
CA LEU A 94 1.22 11.39 -6.81
C LEU A 94 1.51 10.45 -5.65
N ARG A 95 0.84 10.70 -4.51
CA ARG A 95 0.83 9.77 -3.38
C ARG A 95 -0.20 8.67 -3.61
N VAL A 96 0.28 7.45 -3.80
CA VAL A 96 -0.55 6.29 -4.16
C VAL A 96 -0.67 5.33 -2.97
N LEU A 97 -1.86 4.79 -2.75
CA LEU A 97 -2.11 3.78 -1.71
C LEU A 97 -1.54 2.42 -2.13
N THR A 98 -0.94 1.70 -1.18
CA THR A 98 -0.42 0.35 -1.40
C THR A 98 -1.52 -0.71 -1.32
N ARG A 99 -1.23 -1.92 -1.81
CA ARG A 99 -2.13 -3.08 -1.71
C ARG A 99 -2.45 -3.41 -0.26
N LEU A 100 -1.49 -3.23 0.65
CA LEU A 100 -1.67 -3.42 2.09
C LEU A 100 -2.81 -2.56 2.65
N ARG A 101 -2.90 -1.28 2.26
CA ARG A 101 -3.98 -0.39 2.73
C ARG A 101 -5.35 -0.87 2.27
N HIS A 102 -5.45 -1.34 1.03
CA HIS A 102 -6.70 -1.87 0.49
C HIS A 102 -7.06 -3.22 1.12
N PHE A 103 -6.09 -4.11 1.33
CA PHE A 103 -6.29 -5.39 2.01
C PHE A 103 -6.86 -5.21 3.43
N LEU A 104 -6.25 -4.31 4.21
CA LEU A 104 -6.72 -4.01 5.57
C LEU A 104 -8.11 -3.34 5.59
N ARG A 105 -8.51 -2.67 4.51
CA ARG A 105 -9.85 -2.10 4.37
C ARG A 105 -10.90 -3.21 4.17
N GLY A 106 -10.54 -4.32 3.55
CA GLY A 106 -11.45 -5.46 3.34
C GLY A 106 -12.43 -5.31 2.16
N GLN A 107 -12.47 -4.16 1.48
CA GLN A 107 -13.40 -3.89 0.38
C GLN A 107 -12.87 -2.81 -0.58
N CYS A 108 -13.38 -2.80 -1.81
CA CYS A 108 -13.09 -1.74 -2.77
C CYS A 108 -13.63 -0.38 -2.28
N CYS A 109 -12.89 0.71 -2.53
CA CYS A 109 -13.28 2.06 -2.12
C CYS A 109 -14.01 2.86 -3.20
N GLY A 110 -14.14 2.34 -4.42
CA GLY A 110 -14.82 3.02 -5.53
C GLY A 110 -14.01 4.12 -6.24
N ASN A 111 -12.78 4.40 -5.80
CA ASN A 111 -11.96 5.51 -6.32
C ASN A 111 -11.00 5.13 -7.46
N ALA A 112 -11.19 3.97 -8.10
CA ALA A 112 -10.31 3.47 -9.17
C ALA A 112 -8.80 3.51 -8.83
N CYS A 113 -8.43 3.15 -7.60
CA CYS A 113 -7.04 3.22 -7.13
C CYS A 113 -6.12 2.29 -7.95
N ARG A 114 -4.88 2.76 -8.20
CA ARG A 114 -3.83 2.04 -8.95
C ARG A 114 -3.62 0.60 -8.47
N HIS A 115 -3.66 0.37 -7.15
CA HIS A 115 -3.32 -0.91 -6.52
C HIS A 115 -4.52 -1.62 -5.86
N CYS A 116 -5.69 -1.55 -6.48
CA CYS A 116 -6.88 -2.20 -5.95
C CYS A 116 -6.81 -3.74 -6.08
N VAL A 117 -6.87 -4.43 -4.94
CA VAL A 117 -6.86 -5.90 -4.87
C VAL A 117 -8.21 -6.56 -5.17
N TYR A 118 -9.28 -5.77 -5.22
CA TYR A 118 -10.67 -6.22 -5.43
C TYR A 118 -11.17 -5.98 -6.86
N GLY A 119 -10.27 -5.79 -7.82
CA GLY A 119 -10.63 -5.68 -9.24
C GLY A 119 -11.61 -4.55 -9.59
N HIS A 120 -11.58 -3.44 -8.84
CA HIS A 120 -12.47 -2.29 -9.05
C HIS A 120 -13.98 -2.61 -8.98
N GLU A 121 -14.39 -3.63 -8.19
CA GLU A 121 -15.80 -4.04 -8.05
C GLU A 121 -16.78 -2.91 -7.67
N ALA A 122 -16.34 -1.93 -6.87
CA ALA A 122 -17.18 -0.81 -6.41
C ALA A 122 -16.98 0.48 -7.21
N VAL A 123 -16.21 0.43 -8.31
CA VAL A 123 -15.95 1.58 -9.17
C VAL A 123 -17.09 1.68 -10.20
N PRO A 124 -17.65 2.88 -10.46
CA PRO A 124 -18.66 3.06 -11.51
C PRO A 124 -18.15 2.60 -12.87
N GLU A 125 -19.01 1.95 -13.66
CA GLU A 125 -18.62 1.36 -14.95
C GLU A 125 -17.98 2.36 -15.91
N SER A 126 -18.48 3.59 -15.95
CA SER A 126 -17.93 4.68 -16.78
C SER A 126 -16.48 5.04 -16.44
N VAL A 127 -16.02 4.76 -15.22
CA VAL A 127 -14.62 4.95 -14.79
C VAL A 127 -13.84 3.65 -14.97
N ARG A 128 -14.44 2.51 -14.60
CA ARG A 128 -13.81 1.19 -14.69
C ARG A 128 -13.44 0.82 -16.12
N ALA A 129 -14.30 1.12 -17.10
CA ALA A 129 -14.05 0.86 -18.53
C ALA A 129 -12.81 1.59 -19.08
N ARG A 130 -12.38 2.67 -18.42
CA ARG A 130 -11.17 3.44 -18.79
C ARG A 130 -9.90 2.94 -18.10
N ARG A 131 -9.98 1.86 -17.32
CA ARG A 131 -8.84 1.29 -16.60
C ARG A 131 -8.50 -0.08 -17.18
N ARG A 132 -7.22 -0.31 -17.43
CA ARG A 132 -6.68 -1.62 -17.82
C ARG A 132 -5.69 -2.11 -16.76
N PHE A 133 -5.68 -3.42 -16.52
CA PHE A 133 -4.71 -4.03 -15.62
C PHE A 133 -3.47 -4.48 -16.42
N ASN A 134 -2.29 -3.95 -16.09
CA ASN A 134 -1.04 -4.23 -16.81
C ASN A 134 -0.24 -5.42 -16.26
N SER A 135 -0.87 -6.32 -15.50
CA SER A 135 -0.28 -7.38 -14.65
C SER A 135 0.27 -6.95 -13.29
N ALA A 136 0.66 -5.69 -13.12
CA ALA A 136 1.16 -5.16 -11.85
C ALA A 136 0.12 -4.30 -11.12
N PHE A 137 -0.49 -3.36 -11.84
CA PHE A 137 -1.43 -2.39 -11.32
C PHE A 137 -2.38 -1.87 -12.42
N TRP A 138 -3.36 -1.06 -12.01
CA TRP A 138 -4.33 -0.45 -12.91
C TRP A 138 -3.78 0.83 -13.52
N VAL A 139 -3.72 0.89 -14.85
CA VAL A 139 -3.33 2.07 -15.63
C VAL A 139 -4.51 2.55 -16.47
N ASP A 140 -4.41 3.76 -17.00
CA ASP A 140 -5.38 4.25 -17.96
C ASP A 140 -5.34 3.41 -19.25
N ALA A 141 -6.52 3.06 -19.75
CA ALA A 141 -6.65 2.42 -21.05
C ALA A 141 -6.32 3.45 -22.14
N PRO A 142 -5.60 3.06 -23.21
CA PRO A 142 -5.40 3.95 -24.33
C PRO A 142 -6.76 4.36 -24.92
N PRO A 143 -6.90 5.60 -25.42
CA PRO A 143 -8.13 6.03 -26.08
C PRO A 143 -8.44 5.08 -27.26
N PRO A 144 -9.72 4.86 -27.61
CA PRO A 144 -10.08 3.97 -28.70
C PRO A 144 -9.44 4.43 -30.03
N SER A 145 -9.26 3.49 -30.97
CA SER A 145 -8.45 3.72 -32.18
C SER A 145 -8.96 4.86 -33.05
N ASP A 146 -10.28 5.02 -33.12
CA ASP A 146 -10.96 6.06 -33.90
C ASP A 146 -10.72 7.49 -33.39
N GLU A 147 -10.31 7.66 -32.13
CA GLU A 147 -9.90 8.95 -31.58
C GLU A 147 -8.42 9.27 -31.83
N ARG A 148 -7.55 8.24 -31.87
CA ARG A 148 -6.12 8.42 -32.15
C ARG A 148 -5.85 8.95 -33.56
N ASP A 149 -6.66 8.54 -34.53
CA ASP A 149 -6.55 9.00 -35.92
C ASP A 149 -7.07 10.43 -36.15
N ARG A 150 -7.90 10.96 -35.22
CA ARG A 150 -8.48 12.31 -35.29
C ARG A 150 -7.57 13.39 -34.69
N ALA A 151 -6.50 13.00 -34.00
CA ALA A 151 -5.63 13.88 -33.21
C ALA A 151 -4.35 14.36 -33.94
N LEU A 152 -4.30 14.29 -35.27
CA LEU A 152 -3.31 15.02 -36.06
C LEU A 152 -4.00 16.27 -36.64
N PRO A 153 -3.90 17.45 -36.00
CA PRO A 153 -3.92 18.67 -36.77
C PRO A 153 -2.75 18.57 -37.73
N SER A 154 -3.04 18.58 -39.03
CA SER A 154 -2.07 18.96 -40.05
C SER A 154 -1.71 20.43 -39.78
N ASP A 155 -0.84 20.67 -38.81
CA ASP A 155 -0.03 21.88 -38.79
C ASP A 155 0.96 21.73 -39.95
N ASP A 156 0.46 21.86 -41.18
CA ASP A 156 1.28 22.18 -42.34
C ASP A 156 1.62 23.67 -42.19
N PRO A 157 2.88 24.04 -41.92
CA PRO A 157 3.31 25.42 -41.92
C PRO A 157 3.51 25.89 -43.37
N GLU A 158 2.45 25.90 -44.16
CA GLU A 158 2.42 26.59 -45.44
C GLU A 158 1.33 27.66 -45.37
N ASP A 159 1.68 28.88 -45.78
CA ASP A 159 0.82 30.08 -45.84
C ASP A 159 0.67 30.93 -44.55
N VAL A 160 1.80 31.35 -43.98
CA VAL A 160 1.87 32.71 -43.40
C VAL A 160 2.25 33.67 -44.53
N ASP A 161 1.22 34.14 -45.23
CA ASP A 161 1.37 35.11 -46.31
C ASP A 161 1.94 36.43 -45.79
N PHE A 162 2.98 36.86 -46.49
CA PHE A 162 3.75 38.08 -46.32
C PHE A 162 2.90 39.27 -46.81
N VAL A 163 2.48 40.18 -45.91
CA VAL A 163 1.95 41.52 -46.26
C VAL A 163 2.49 42.57 -45.30
#